data_AF-A0A5S3SAA8-F1
#
_entry.id   AF-A0A5S3SAA8-F1
#
_cell.length_a   1.000
_cell.length_b   1.000
_cell.length_c   1.000
_cell.angle_alpha   90.00
_cell.angle_beta   90.00
_cell.angle_gamma   90.00
#
_symmetry.space_group_name_H-M   'P 1'
#
loop_
_entity.id
_entity.type
_entity.pdbx_description
1 polymer ?
#
loop_
_entity_poly.entity_id
_entity_poly.type
_entity_poly.pdbx_seq_one_letter_code
_entity_poly.pdbx_strand_id
1 'polypeptide(L)'
;RKIDMVSHTYFKLGAQMGLHWFLDQITNQPVSNHWQALARASYREELDWQQRTLSAVLLNRFEGECSDVDGLIVQWMSRQDLLLQRWKQMLTEFKTSQSHDFAKFSVALRELMLLGHNCDTSAK
;
A
#
# COMPACT_ATOMS: atom_id res chain seq x y z
N ARG A 1 -3.36 17.75 12.43
CA ARG A 1 -4.39 17.37 11.42
C ARG A 1 -5.56 16.72 12.15
N LYS A 2 -6.80 16.94 11.71
CA LYS A 2 -8.00 16.30 12.31
C LYS A 2 -7.94 14.78 12.11
N ILE A 3 -8.35 14.01 13.12
CA ILE A 3 -8.35 12.53 13.09
C ILE A 3 -9.13 12.02 11.88
N ASP A 4 -10.31 12.59 11.62
CA ASP A 4 -11.18 12.23 10.49
C ASP A 4 -10.45 12.27 9.15
N MET A 5 -9.69 13.34 8.88
CA MET A 5 -8.92 13.49 7.65
C MET A 5 -7.82 12.43 7.53
N VAL A 6 -7.14 12.11 8.63
CA VAL A 6 -6.08 11.10 8.66
C VAL A 6 -6.67 9.71 8.41
N SER A 7 -7.75 9.35 9.10
CA SER A 7 -8.42 8.06 8.92
C SER A 7 -9.01 7.92 7.53
N HIS A 8 -9.69 8.96 7.01
CA HIS A 8 -10.22 8.95 5.65
C HIS A 8 -9.10 8.74 4.64
N THR A 9 -7.99 9.48 4.79
CA THR A 9 -6.82 9.31 3.91
C THR A 9 -6.30 7.89 3.95
N TYR A 10 -6.04 7.36 5.16
CA TYR A 10 -5.48 6.03 5.34
C TYR A 10 -6.35 4.94 4.69
N PHE A 11 -7.65 4.92 4.99
CA PHE A 11 -8.54 3.87 4.48
C PHE A 11 -8.85 4.02 2.99
N LYS A 12 -9.08 5.25 2.51
CA LYS A 12 -9.39 5.49 1.09
C LYS A 12 -8.17 5.21 0.21
N LEU A 13 -6.99 5.65 0.62
CA LEU A 13 -5.75 5.38 -0.09
C LEU A 13 -5.48 3.87 -0.15
N GLY A 14 -5.58 3.18 1.00
CA GLY A 14 -5.41 1.72 1.06
C GLY A 14 -6.40 0.96 0.17
N ALA A 15 -7.65 1.40 0.12
CA ALA A 15 -8.66 0.83 -0.76
C ALA A 15 -8.36 1.07 -2.25
N GLN A 16 -8.06 2.31 -2.65
CA GLN A 16 -7.75 2.64 -4.05
C GLN A 16 -6.47 1.98 -4.56
N MET A 17 -5.48 1.80 -3.68
CA MET A 17 -4.25 1.08 -3.99
C MET A 17 -4.40 -0.44 -3.90
N GLY A 18 -5.56 -0.97 -3.49
CA GLY A 18 -5.78 -2.42 -3.36
C GLY A 18 -5.01 -3.08 -2.20
N LEU A 19 -4.53 -2.29 -1.22
CA LEU A 19 -3.73 -2.80 -0.10
C LEU A 19 -4.57 -3.69 0.83
N HIS A 20 -5.84 -3.35 1.05
CA HIS A 20 -6.72 -4.17 1.89
C HIS A 20 -6.95 -5.56 1.26
N TRP A 21 -7.17 -5.61 -0.06
CA TRP A 21 -7.28 -6.88 -0.77
C TRP A 21 -5.98 -7.69 -0.71
N PHE A 22 -4.83 -7.03 -0.83
CA PHE A 22 -3.53 -7.68 -0.72
C PHE A 22 -3.26 -8.21 0.70
N LEU A 23 -3.68 -7.48 1.73
CA LEU A 23 -3.66 -7.92 3.13
C LEU A 23 -4.47 -9.20 3.33
N ASP A 24 -5.64 -9.31 2.68
CA ASP A 24 -6.44 -10.54 2.72
C ASP A 24 -5.69 -11.72 2.10
N GLN A 25 -4.95 -11.51 1.01
CA GLN A 25 -4.13 -12.56 0.40
C GLN A 25 -3.00 -13.01 1.34
N ILE A 26 -2.30 -12.06 1.97
CA ILE A 26 -1.25 -12.37 2.96
C ILE A 26 -1.86 -13.15 4.13
N THR A 27 -3.00 -12.69 4.65
CA THR A 27 -3.64 -13.28 5.84
C THR A 27 -4.10 -14.71 5.58
N ASN A 28 -4.66 -14.96 4.40
CA ASN A 28 -5.20 -16.26 4.03
C ASN A 28 -4.15 -17.21 3.44
N GLN A 29 -2.92 -16.76 3.19
CA GLN A 29 -1.85 -17.63 2.69
C GLN A 29 -1.61 -18.80 3.65
N PRO A 30 -1.76 -20.06 3.21
CA PRO A 30 -1.49 -21.23 4.04
C PRO A 30 -0.03 -21.26 4.49
N VAL A 31 0.20 -21.72 5.72
CA VAL A 31 1.53 -21.90 6.32
C VAL A 31 1.79 -23.39 6.52
N SER A 32 2.96 -23.87 6.11
CA SER A 32 3.36 -25.28 6.27
C SER A 32 4.35 -25.50 7.42
N ASN A 33 4.92 -24.43 7.98
CA ASN A 33 5.87 -24.49 9.07
C ASN A 33 5.90 -23.20 9.91
N HIS A 34 6.66 -23.23 11.01
CA HIS A 34 6.81 -22.10 11.94
C HIS A 34 7.36 -20.83 11.27
N TRP A 35 8.36 -20.96 10.40
CA TRP A 35 8.98 -19.82 9.71
C TRP A 35 8.03 -19.12 8.75
N GLN A 36 7.16 -19.87 8.07
CA GLN A 36 6.12 -19.30 7.22
C GLN A 36 5.05 -18.56 8.05
N ALA A 37 4.73 -19.04 9.24
CA ALA A 37 3.84 -18.32 10.15
C ALA A 37 4.44 -16.97 10.57
N LEU A 38 5.73 -16.94 10.90
CA LEU A 38 6.47 -15.71 11.21
C LEU A 38 6.52 -14.78 9.99
N ALA A 39 6.90 -15.27 8.81
CA ALA A 39 6.95 -14.49 7.59
C ALA A 39 5.58 -13.84 7.29
N ARG A 40 4.49 -14.60 7.44
CA ARG A 40 3.13 -14.09 7.25
C ARG A 40 2.79 -12.96 8.22
N ALA A 41 3.25 -13.04 9.47
CA ALA A 41 3.09 -11.97 10.44
C ALA A 41 3.89 -10.72 10.04
N SER A 42 5.17 -10.88 9.74
CA SER A 42 6.04 -9.78 9.30
C SER A 42 5.51 -9.10 8.02
N TYR A 43 4.91 -9.85 7.10
CA TYR A 43 4.32 -9.29 5.89
C TYR A 43 3.09 -8.40 6.17
N ARG A 44 2.25 -8.75 7.15
CA ARG A 44 1.13 -7.89 7.56
C ARG A 44 1.62 -6.61 8.20
N GLU A 45 2.64 -6.70 9.06
CA GLU A 45 3.25 -5.55 9.73
C GLU A 45 3.91 -4.61 8.72
N GLU A 46 4.68 -5.16 7.78
CA GLU A 46 5.31 -4.37 6.71
C GLU A 46 4.26 -3.68 5.83
N LEU A 47 3.19 -4.38 5.44
CA LEU A 47 2.13 -3.77 4.63
C LEU A 47 1.43 -2.60 5.36
N ASP A 48 1.10 -2.78 6.64
CA ASP A 48 0.54 -1.70 7.46
C ASP A 48 1.51 -0.52 7.57
N TRP A 49 2.79 -0.79 7.80
CA TRP A 49 3.82 0.24 7.83
C TRP A 49 3.90 1.04 6.52
N GLN A 50 3.84 0.36 5.38
CA GLN A 50 3.85 1.01 4.07
C GLN A 50 2.61 1.87 3.85
N GLN A 51 1.41 1.40 4.22
CA GLN A 51 0.19 2.19 4.12
C GLN A 51 0.25 3.47 4.98
N ARG A 52 0.80 3.37 6.21
CA ARG A 52 1.01 4.53 7.10
C ARG A 52 1.99 5.52 6.48
N THR A 53 3.09 5.02 5.94
CA THR A 53 4.12 5.85 5.30
C THR A 53 3.54 6.61 4.11
N LEU A 54 2.85 5.93 3.20
CA LEU A 54 2.20 6.55 2.05
C LEU A 54 1.12 7.57 2.44
N SER A 55 0.33 7.26 3.47
CA SER A 55 -0.68 8.18 4.01
C SER A 55 -0.02 9.45 4.55
N ALA A 56 1.10 9.31 5.28
CA ALA A 56 1.84 10.45 5.81
C ALA A 56 2.46 11.31 4.68
N VAL A 57 3.05 10.68 3.66
CA VAL A 57 3.58 11.37 2.48
C VAL A 57 2.49 12.18 1.77
N LEU A 58 1.33 11.56 1.52
CA LEU A 58 0.21 12.23 0.88
C LEU A 58 -0.27 13.41 1.71
N LEU A 59 -0.46 13.19 3.02
CA LEU A 59 -0.88 14.25 3.93
C LEU A 59 0.13 15.40 3.88
N ASN A 60 1.42 15.16 4.14
CA ASN A 60 2.45 16.20 4.23
C ASN A 60 2.58 17.07 2.96
N ARG A 61 2.20 16.55 1.78
CA ARG A 61 2.26 17.29 0.52
C ARG A 61 1.17 18.36 0.37
N PHE A 62 0.11 18.30 1.17
CA PHE A 62 -0.98 19.26 1.13
C PHE A 62 -0.97 20.14 2.39
N GLU A 63 -0.84 21.44 2.21
CA GLU A 63 -1.00 22.44 3.27
C GLU A 63 -2.48 22.80 3.47
N GLY A 64 -2.93 22.91 4.71
CA GLY A 64 -4.28 23.34 5.07
C GLY A 64 -5.27 22.24 5.45
N GLU A 65 -6.45 22.65 5.90
CA GLU A 65 -7.60 21.78 6.14
C GLU A 65 -8.39 21.64 4.84
N CYS A 66 -8.04 20.67 4.00
CA CYS A 66 -8.83 20.35 2.81
C CYS A 66 -9.99 19.43 3.19
N SER A 67 -11.22 19.79 2.82
CA SER A 67 -12.41 18.97 3.04
C SER A 67 -12.58 17.85 2.01
N ASP A 68 -11.86 17.89 0.87
CA ASP A 68 -11.97 16.92 -0.22
C ASP A 68 -10.77 15.96 -0.26
N VAL A 69 -10.74 15.02 0.69
CA VAL A 69 -9.70 13.99 0.76
C VAL A 69 -9.69 13.09 -0.48
N ASP A 70 -10.87 12.76 -1.02
CA ASP A 70 -11.00 11.87 -2.18
C ASP A 70 -10.38 12.51 -3.43
N GLY A 71 -10.64 13.81 -3.67
CA GLY A 71 -10.02 14.56 -4.75
C GLY A 71 -8.49 14.67 -4.63
N LEU A 72 -7.98 14.85 -3.40
CA LEU A 72 -6.53 14.88 -3.14
C LEU A 72 -5.85 13.54 -3.46
N ILE A 73 -6.48 12.42 -3.08
CA ILE A 73 -5.97 11.08 -3.39
C ILE A 73 -5.92 10.87 -4.90
N VAL A 74 -7.00 11.17 -5.61
CA VAL A 74 -7.05 11.02 -7.08
C VAL A 74 -6.00 11.88 -7.77
N GLN A 75 -5.84 13.13 -7.33
CA GLN A 75 -4.83 14.04 -7.87
C GLN A 75 -3.41 13.52 -7.63
N TRP A 76 -3.11 13.07 -6.41
CA TRP A 76 -1.81 12.51 -6.08
C TRP A 76 -1.52 11.24 -6.88
N MET A 77 -2.48 10.32 -6.96
CA MET A 77 -2.34 9.08 -7.74
C MET A 77 -2.11 9.37 -9.23
N SER A 78 -2.79 10.38 -9.79
CA SER A 78 -2.59 10.78 -11.18
C SER A 78 -1.18 11.33 -11.44
N ARG A 79 -0.61 12.06 -10.47
CA ARG A 79 0.78 12.56 -10.57
C ARG A 79 1.81 11.43 -10.47
N GLN A 80 1.52 10.39 -9.71
CA GLN A 80 2.40 9.24 -9.48
C GLN A 80 2.07 8.04 -10.38
N ASP A 81 1.37 8.26 -11.50
CA ASP A 81 0.78 7.17 -12.28
C ASP A 81 1.82 6.14 -12.75
N LEU A 82 3.00 6.58 -13.23
CA LEU A 82 4.07 5.67 -13.65
C LEU A 82 4.50 4.70 -12.54
N LEU A 83 4.67 5.19 -11.31
CA LEU A 83 5.06 4.37 -10.16
C LEU A 83 3.93 3.42 -9.76
N LEU A 84 2.68 3.92 -9.77
CA LEU A 84 1.49 3.16 -9.42
C LEU A 84 1.14 2.11 -10.47
N GLN A 85 1.47 2.31 -11.74
CA GLN A 85 1.24 1.33 -12.81
C GLN A 85 1.96 0.02 -12.52
N ARG A 86 3.23 0.08 -12.09
CA ARG A 86 4.01 -1.12 -11.76
C ARG A 86 3.39 -1.89 -10.58
N TRP A 87 2.96 -1.16 -9.55
CA TRP A 87 2.22 -1.75 -8.42
C TRP A 87 0.89 -2.38 -8.85
N LYS A 88 0.09 -1.69 -9.67
CA LYS A 88 -1.18 -2.19 -10.19
C LYS A 88 -0.98 -3.45 -11.05
N GLN A 89 0.06 -3.50 -11.86
CA GLN A 89 0.40 -4.68 -12.66
C GLN A 89 0.70 -5.87 -11.76
N MET A 90 1.53 -5.68 -10.74
CA MET A 90 1.84 -6.72 -9.77
C MET A 90 0.60 -7.24 -9.03
N LEU A 91 -0.31 -6.36 -8.60
CA LEU A 91 -1.58 -6.78 -8.03
C LEU A 91 -2.44 -7.57 -9.03
N THR A 92 -2.38 -7.23 -10.31
CA THR A 92 -3.11 -7.95 -11.36
C THR A 92 -2.54 -9.36 -11.57
N GLU A 93 -1.22 -9.51 -11.52
CA GLU A 93 -0.55 -10.81 -11.56
C GLU A 93 -0.93 -11.68 -10.34
N PHE A 94 -1.05 -11.07 -9.15
CA PHE A 94 -1.60 -11.77 -7.99
C PHE A 94 -3.06 -12.20 -8.23
N LYS A 95 -3.93 -11.30 -8.69
CA LYS A 95 -5.35 -11.63 -8.94
C LYS A 95 -5.58 -12.73 -9.99
N THR A 96 -4.65 -12.92 -10.91
CA THR A 96 -4.76 -13.88 -12.02
C THR A 96 -4.03 -15.19 -11.77
N SER A 97 -3.16 -15.26 -10.76
CA SER A 97 -2.41 -16.47 -10.42
C SER A 97 -3.22 -17.36 -9.47
N GLN A 98 -3.24 -18.68 -9.75
CA GLN A 98 -3.98 -19.65 -8.93
C GLN A 98 -3.27 -20.03 -7.62
N SER A 99 -1.96 -19.77 -7.52
CA SER A 99 -1.18 -20.07 -6.32
C SER A 99 -0.13 -19.00 -6.03
N HIS A 100 -0.06 -18.63 -4.75
CA HIS A 100 0.95 -17.73 -4.21
C HIS A 100 1.90 -18.51 -3.31
N ASP A 101 3.17 -18.16 -3.40
CA ASP A 101 4.18 -18.57 -2.45
C ASP A 101 4.65 -17.35 -1.66
N PHE A 102 5.39 -17.60 -0.58
CA PHE A 102 5.94 -16.54 0.25
C PHE A 102 6.93 -15.64 -0.51
N ALA A 103 7.62 -16.18 -1.52
CA ALA A 103 8.55 -15.42 -2.33
C ALA A 103 7.83 -14.31 -3.12
N LYS A 104 6.69 -14.61 -3.76
CA LYS A 104 5.88 -13.61 -4.48
C LYS A 104 5.46 -12.47 -3.55
N PHE A 105 5.02 -12.76 -2.32
CA PHE A 105 4.66 -11.73 -1.33
C PHE A 105 5.86 -10.84 -0.97
N SER A 106 7.03 -11.44 -0.77
CA SER A 106 8.25 -10.68 -0.43
C SER A 106 8.66 -9.71 -1.55
N VAL A 107 8.55 -10.12 -2.81
CA VAL A 107 8.82 -9.26 -3.98
C VAL A 107 7.82 -8.12 -4.05
N ALA A 108 6.54 -8.40 -3.78
CA ALA A 108 5.51 -7.38 -3.84
C ALA A 108 5.61 -6.33 -2.74
N LEU A 109 5.92 -6.75 -1.52
CA LEU A 109 6.19 -5.82 -0.42
C LEU A 109 7.42 -4.95 -0.71
N ARG A 110 8.46 -5.52 -1.34
CA ARG A 110 9.64 -4.75 -1.75
C ARG A 110 9.30 -3.69 -2.78
N GLU A 111 8.49 -4.00 -3.78
CA GLU A 111 8.05 -3.01 -4.77
C GLU A 111 7.17 -1.93 -4.15
N LEU A 112 6.28 -2.28 -3.22
CA LEU A 112 5.48 -1.30 -2.48
C LEU A 112 6.36 -0.37 -1.63
N MET A 113 7.38 -0.91 -0.96
CA MET A 113 8.38 -0.13 -0.22
C MET A 113 9.11 0.87 -1.14
N LEU A 114 9.57 0.42 -2.31
CA LEU A 114 10.24 1.31 -3.28
C LEU A 114 9.30 2.41 -3.78
N LEU A 115 8.02 2.10 -4.00
CA LEU A 115 7.00 3.08 -4.33
C LEU A 115 6.86 4.13 -3.22
N GLY A 116 6.78 3.70 -1.97
CA GLY A 116 6.74 4.58 -0.79
C GLY A 116 7.92 5.54 -0.73
N HIS A 117 9.15 5.02 -0.89
CA HIS A 117 10.37 5.84 -0.91
C HIS A 117 10.38 6.85 -2.06
N ASN A 118 9.98 6.46 -3.27
CA ASN A 118 9.97 7.35 -4.42
C ASN A 118 8.91 8.46 -4.29
N CYS A 119 7.80 8.17 -3.62
CA CYS A 119 6.77 9.17 -3.36
C CYS A 119 7.21 10.22 -2.32
N ASP A 120 8.03 9.81 -1.34
CA ASP A 120 8.62 10.70 -0.32
C ASP A 120 9.72 11.58 -0.91
N THR A 121 10.62 11.03 -1.74
CA THR A 121 11.66 11.82 -2.41
C THR A 121 11.09 12.83 -3.39
N SER A 122 10.01 12.48 -4.11
CA SER A 122 9.26 13.40 -4.98
C SER A 122 8.51 14.49 -4.21
N ALA A 123 8.38 14.38 -2.87
CA ALA A 123 7.70 15.37 -2.03
C ALA A 123 8.64 16.45 -1.48
N LYS A 124 9.96 16.24 -1.57
CA LYS A 124 11.00 17.22 -1.25
C LYS A 124 11.39 18.01 -2.51
#